data_AF-A0AA43KPG4-F1
#
_entry.id   AF-A0AA43KPG4-F1
#
_cell.length_a   1.000
_cell.length_b   1.000
_cell.length_c   1.000
_cell.angle_alpha   90.00
_cell.angle_beta   90.00
_cell.angle_gamma   90.00
#
_symmetry.space_group_name_H-M   'P 1'
#
loop_
_entity.id
_entity.type
_entity.pdbx_description
1 polymer ?
#
loop_
_entity_poly.entity_id
_entity_poly.type
_entity_poly.pdbx_seq_one_letter_code
_entity_poly.pdbx_strand_id
1 'polypeptide(L)'
;MLSMLPERQKEVLFAIAKEGKAAEITSGDFIKKHALNSASSVQSAVKQLLEKELITKEGSLYLVYDRFFGLWISQAYGTGYRL
;
A
#
# COMPACT_ATOMS: atom_id res chain seq x y z
N MET A 1 7.37 9.81 10.60
CA MET A 1 6.61 9.80 9.32
C MET A 1 5.58 8.67 9.29
N LEU A 2 5.98 7.39 9.38
CA LEU A 2 5.04 6.26 9.53
C LEU A 2 4.32 6.20 10.88
N SER A 3 4.92 6.71 11.96
CA SER A 3 4.32 6.71 13.31
C SER A 3 3.02 7.49 13.40
N MET A 4 2.75 8.39 12.44
CA MET A 4 1.53 9.19 12.34
C MET A 4 0.44 8.53 11.49
N LEU A 5 0.75 7.45 10.76
CA LEU A 5 -0.23 6.71 9.98
C LEU A 5 -1.00 5.76 10.90
N PRO A 6 -2.34 5.77 10.86
CA PRO A 6 -3.16 4.73 11.49
C PRO A 6 -2.72 3.34 11.00
N GLU A 7 -2.84 2.33 11.87
CA GLU A 7 -2.45 0.93 11.56
C GLU A 7 -2.99 0.46 10.21
N ARG A 8 -4.27 0.72 9.94
CA ARG A 8 -4.94 0.34 8.68
C ARG A 8 -4.28 0.94 7.43
N GLN A 9 -3.78 2.17 7.52
CA GLN A 9 -3.08 2.80 6.39
C GLN A 9 -1.70 2.18 6.19
N LYS A 10 -1.03 1.77 7.27
CA LYS A 10 0.24 1.04 7.18
C LYS A 10 0.05 -0.31 6.51
N GLU A 11 -0.97 -1.07 6.91
CA GLU A 11 -1.27 -2.38 6.32
C GLU A 11 -1.49 -2.27 4.80
N VAL A 12 -2.28 -1.30 4.34
CA VAL A 12 -2.54 -1.10 2.91
C VAL A 12 -1.28 -0.62 2.16
N LEU A 13 -0.51 0.28 2.76
CA LEU A 13 0.76 0.73 2.20
C LEU A 13 1.74 -0.43 2.03
N PHE A 14 1.84 -1.31 3.04
CA PHE A 14 2.69 -2.49 2.99
C PHE A 14 2.21 -3.51 1.97
N ALA A 15 0.89 -3.71 1.84
CA ALA A 15 0.32 -4.57 0.80
C ALA A 15 0.70 -4.08 -0.61
N ILE A 16 0.57 -2.77 -0.86
CA ILE A 16 0.97 -2.15 -2.13
C ILE A 16 2.48 -2.28 -2.36
N ALA A 17 3.29 -2.02 -1.33
CA ALA A 17 4.74 -2.18 -1.40
C ALA A 17 5.17 -3.64 -1.62
N LYS A 18 4.40 -4.62 -1.14
CA LYS A 18 4.69 -6.05 -1.32
C LYS A 18 4.39 -6.54 -2.73
N GLU A 19 3.33 -6.02 -3.36
CA GLU A 19 3.01 -6.32 -4.77
C GLU A 19 3.91 -5.53 -5.74
N GLY A 20 4.45 -4.40 -5.29
CA GLY A 20 5.21 -3.45 -6.10
C GLY A 20 4.35 -2.63 -7.07
N LYS A 21 3.46 -3.32 -7.80
CA LYS A 21 2.37 -2.73 -8.60
C LYS A 21 1.06 -3.45 -8.25
N ALA A 22 0.30 -2.88 -7.33
CA ALA A 22 -0.97 -3.43 -6.89
C ALA A 22 -2.11 -3.05 -7.85
N ALA A 23 -2.69 -4.06 -8.51
CA ALA A 23 -3.97 -3.92 -9.21
C ALA A 23 -5.12 -4.28 -8.25
N GLU A 24 -6.33 -3.82 -8.55
CA GLU A 24 -7.55 -4.36 -7.93
C GLU A 24 -7.53 -4.38 -6.39
N ILE A 25 -7.00 -3.33 -5.78
CA ILE A 25 -6.81 -3.20 -4.32
C ILE A 25 -8.10 -3.38 -3.49
N THR A 26 -9.28 -3.21 -4.10
CA THR A 26 -10.59 -3.40 -3.46
C THR A 26 -11.20 -4.77 -3.71
N SER A 27 -10.58 -5.61 -4.54
CA SER A 27 -11.08 -6.95 -4.85
C SER A 27 -10.92 -7.87 -3.63
N GLY A 28 -11.86 -8.81 -3.50
CA GLY A 28 -11.90 -9.74 -2.37
C GLY A 28 -10.61 -10.56 -2.24
N ASP A 29 -10.00 -10.93 -3.37
CA ASP A 29 -8.73 -11.64 -3.41
C ASP A 29 -7.57 -10.83 -2.83
N PHE A 30 -7.46 -9.55 -3.16
CA PHE A 30 -6.43 -8.66 -2.62
C PHE A 30 -6.60 -8.48 -1.11
N ILE A 31 -7.83 -8.25 -0.67
CA ILE A 31 -8.18 -8.07 0.74
C ILE A 31 -7.82 -9.33 1.53
N LYS A 32 -8.18 -10.52 1.04
CA LYS A 32 -7.85 -11.80 1.70
C LYS A 32 -6.35 -12.07 1.69
N LYS A 33 -5.66 -11.83 0.57
CA LYS A 33 -4.22 -12.09 0.39
C LYS A 33 -3.37 -11.29 1.39
N HIS A 34 -3.77 -10.06 1.69
CA HIS A 34 -3.07 -9.16 2.60
C HIS A 34 -3.76 -8.99 3.95
N ALA A 35 -4.74 -9.86 4.27
CA ALA A 35 -5.51 -9.84 5.52
C ALA A 35 -6.10 -8.45 5.88
N LEU A 36 -6.53 -7.71 4.85
CA LEU A 36 -7.12 -6.38 5.00
C LEU A 36 -8.57 -6.48 5.47
N ASN A 37 -9.08 -5.38 6.05
CA ASN A 37 -10.37 -5.38 6.73
C ASN A 37 -11.57 -5.48 5.77
N SER A 38 -11.76 -4.49 4.90
CA SER A 38 -12.87 -4.44 3.95
C SER A 38 -12.56 -3.49 2.80
N ALA A 39 -13.22 -3.67 1.65
CA ALA A 39 -12.98 -2.88 0.44
C ALA A 39 -13.13 -1.37 0.69
N SER A 40 -14.18 -0.96 1.41
CA SER A 40 -14.41 0.45 1.75
C SER A 40 -13.32 1.02 2.66
N SER A 41 -12.81 0.21 3.60
CA SER A 41 -11.70 0.62 4.47
C SER A 41 -10.41 0.80 3.68
N VAL A 42 -10.12 -0.14 2.76
CA VAL A 42 -8.95 -0.07 1.88
C VAL A 42 -9.03 1.15 0.96
N GLN A 43 -10.21 1.42 0.39
CA GLN A 43 -10.42 2.57 -0.48
C GLN A 43 -10.22 3.90 0.26
N SER A 44 -10.72 4.01 1.48
CA SER A 44 -10.51 5.21 2.32
C SER A 44 -9.04 5.39 2.71
N ALA A 45 -8.33 4.30 3.03
CA ALA A 45 -6.90 4.33 3.32
C ALA A 45 -6.09 4.76 2.10
N VAL A 46 -6.37 4.19 0.92
CA VAL A 46 -5.70 4.53 -0.34
C VAL A 46 -5.89 6.00 -0.70
N LYS A 47 -7.10 6.55 -0.52
CA LYS A 47 -7.35 7.97 -0.77
C LYS A 47 -6.44 8.85 0.09
N GLN A 48 -6.35 8.57 1.39
CA GLN A 48 -5.50 9.31 2.31
C GLN A 48 -4.00 9.13 2.02
N LEU A 49 -3.58 7.94 1.58
CA LEU A 49 -2.20 7.69 1.18
C LEU A 49 -1.82 8.44 -0.12
N LEU A 50 -2.76 8.59 -1.06
CA LEU A 50 -2.59 9.42 -2.26
C LEU A 50 -2.50 10.91 -1.90
N GLU A 51 -3.37 11.40 -1.01
CA GLU A 51 -3.35 12.79 -0.54
C GLU A 51 -2.04 13.15 0.19
N LYS A 52 -1.40 12.16 0.82
CA LYS A 52 -0.10 12.30 1.47
C LYS A 52 1.10 12.04 0.55
N GLU A 53 0.86 11.81 -0.75
CA GLU A 53 1.88 11.49 -1.75
C GLU A 53 2.78 10.29 -1.39
N LEU A 54 2.25 9.35 -0.59
CA LEU A 54 2.98 8.14 -0.20
C LEU A 54 2.85 7.04 -1.25
N ILE A 55 1.71 7.01 -1.94
CA ILE A 55 1.46 6.13 -3.08
C ILE A 55 1.04 6.98 -4.29
N THR A 56 1.20 6.42 -5.48
CA THR A 56 0.70 7.00 -6.72
C THR A 56 -0.16 5.99 -7.46
N LYS A 57 -1.00 6.50 -8.37
CA LYS A 57 -1.88 5.71 -9.22
C LYS A 57 -1.47 5.89 -10.67
N GLU A 58 -1.08 4.80 -11.32
CA GLU A 58 -0.75 4.76 -12.74
C GLU A 58 -1.79 3.90 -13.46
N GLY A 59 -2.78 4.56 -14.10
CA GLY A 59 -3.92 3.87 -14.71
C GLY A 59 -4.77 3.13 -13.67
N SER A 60 -4.72 1.80 -13.69
CA SER A 60 -5.43 0.92 -12.74
C SER A 60 -4.51 0.33 -11.67
N LEU A 61 -3.23 0.71 -11.66
CA LEU A 61 -2.21 0.21 -10.75
C LEU A 61 -1.89 1.24 -9.66
N TYR A 62 -1.67 0.75 -8.46
CA TYR A 62 -1.21 1.50 -7.30
C TYR A 62 0.20 1.07 -6.95
N LEU A 63 1.09 2.03 -6.74
CA LEU A 63 2.48 1.78 -6.37
C LEU A 63 2.98 2.83 -5.36
N VAL A 64 4.03 2.49 -4.62
CA VAL A 64 4.68 3.44 -3.72
C VAL A 64 5.34 4.53 -4.59
N TYR A 65 5.06 5.80 -4.29
CA TYR A 65 5.55 6.92 -5.09
C TYR A 65 7.08 7.04 -5.01
N ASP A 66 7.61 7.04 -3.80
CA ASP A 66 9.04 7.11 -3.55
C ASP A 66 9.68 5.71 -3.55
N ARG A 67 10.59 5.47 -4.48
CA ARG A 67 11.28 4.17 -4.61
C ARG A 67 12.20 3.86 -3.43
N PHE A 68 12.84 4.86 -2.85
CA PHE A 68 13.67 4.69 -1.65
C PHE A 68 12.80 4.36 -0.45
N PHE A 69 11.61 4.96 -0.35
CA PHE A 69 10.63 4.62 0.67
C PHE A 69 10.12 3.20 0.52
N GLY A 70 9.81 2.74 -0.70
CA GLY A 70 9.46 1.35 -0.98
C GLY A 70 10.57 0.37 -0.60
N LEU A 71 11.83 0.69 -0.93
CA LEU A 71 13.01 -0.10 -0.53
C LEU A 71 13.20 -0.12 0.99
N TRP A 72 13.00 1.02 1.66
CA TRP A 72 13.09 1.11 3.12
C TRP A 72 11.99 0.29 3.79
N ILE A 73 10.75 0.33 3.30
CA ILE A 73 9.65 -0.52 3.80
C ILE A 73 10.01 -2.00 3.64
N SER A 74 10.59 -2.36 2.50
CA SER A 74 11.02 -3.73 2.22
C SER A 74 12.13 -4.22 3.14
N GLN A 75 13.13 -3.38 3.42
CA GLN A 75 14.17 -3.71 4.39
C GLN A 75 13.65 -3.73 5.82
N ALA A 76 12.82 -2.76 6.22
CA ALA A 76 12.36 -2.62 7.59
C ALA A 76 11.29 -3.65 7.98
N TYR A 77 10.45 -4.08 7.03
CA TYR A 77 9.30 -4.95 7.29
C TYR A 77 9.34 -6.27 6.49
N GLY A 78 10.40 -6.53 5.72
CA GLY A 78 10.59 -7.79 5.00
C GLY A 78 9.55 -8.03 3.91
N THR A 79 9.05 -6.99 3.25
CA THR A 79 7.97 -7.13 2.25
C THR A 79 8.43 -7.75 0.93
N GLY A 80 9.73 -7.77 0.64
CA GLY A 80 10.28 -8.39 -0.58
C GLY A 80 10.12 -7.52 -1.83
N TYR A 81 9.87 -6.21 -1.69
CA TYR A 81 9.88 -5.25 -2.78
C TYR A 81 11.20 -5.34 -3.56
N ARG A 82 11.11 -5.50 -4.87
CA ARG A 82 12.22 -5.56 -5.82
C ARG A 82 11.98 -4.51 -6.91
N LEU A 83 13.06 -3.82 -7.31
CA LEU A 83 13.06 -2.83 -8.39
C LEU A 83 12.76 -3.48 -9.74
#